data_AF-A0A1B7K187-F1
#
_entry.id   AF-A0A1B7K187-F1
#
_cell.length_a   1.000
_cell.length_b   1.000
_cell.length_c   1.000
_cell.angle_alpha   90.00
_cell.angle_beta   90.00
_cell.angle_gamma   90.00
#
_symmetry.space_group_name_H-M   'P 1'
#
loop_
_entity.id
_entity.type
_entity.pdbx_description
1 polymer ?
#
loop_
_entity_poly.entity_id
_entity_poly.type
_entity_poly.pdbx_seq_one_letter_code
_entity_poly.pdbx_strand_id
1 'polypeptide(L)'
;MAIANIHFDEYLMVRSNLLISSKSIKPETLDSILGNYLKKEKSDVKQTNMSTLSLSRTESSMLKMWMSGQGTIQISDQMNIKAKTVSSHKGNIKKKIKTHNKQVIYHVVRLAENVTSGIFVNMR
;
A
#
# COMPACT_ATOMS: atom_id res chain seq x y z
N MET A 1 23.01 13.18 -10.24
CA MET A 1 21.83 13.18 -11.13
C MET A 1 20.58 12.94 -10.29
N ALA A 2 19.48 13.58 -10.70
CA ALA A 2 18.35 14.00 -9.87
C ALA A 2 17.70 12.94 -8.95
N ILE A 3 17.35 13.39 -7.74
CA ILE A 3 16.55 12.71 -6.71
C ILE A 3 15.08 12.68 -7.18
N ALA A 4 14.81 11.97 -8.27
CA ALA A 4 13.45 11.70 -8.73
C ALA A 4 13.00 10.34 -8.15
N ASN A 5 11.85 10.29 -7.48
CA ASN A 5 11.17 9.11 -6.90
C ASN A 5 11.22 8.89 -5.37
N ILE A 6 11.22 9.96 -4.56
CA ILE A 6 10.90 9.85 -3.12
C ILE A 6 9.40 10.08 -2.85
N HIS A 7 8.63 10.58 -3.81
CA HIS A 7 7.23 10.90 -3.58
C HIS A 7 6.36 9.64 -3.50
N PHE A 8 5.88 9.37 -2.29
CA PHE A 8 4.65 8.63 -2.06
C PHE A 8 3.52 9.46 -2.68
N ASP A 9 2.73 8.87 -3.57
CA ASP A 9 1.56 9.55 -4.14
C ASP A 9 0.69 10.10 -2.99
N GLU A 10 0.10 11.28 -3.22
CA GLU A 10 -0.50 12.18 -2.22
C GLU A 10 -1.15 11.48 -1.02
N TYR A 11 -1.91 10.40 -1.26
CA TYR A 11 -2.38 9.47 -0.24
C TYR A 11 -2.59 8.03 -0.73
N LEU A 12 -2.70 7.12 0.24
CA LEU A 12 -3.02 5.70 0.08
C LEU A 12 -4.09 5.29 1.09
N MET A 13 -5.23 4.83 0.59
CA MET A 13 -6.26 4.23 1.43
C MET A 13 -5.86 2.78 1.76
N VAL A 14 -5.50 2.49 3.00
CA VAL A 14 -4.99 1.17 3.43
C VAL A 14 -6.12 0.25 3.92
N ARG A 15 -7.08 0.85 4.61
CA ARG A 15 -8.33 0.24 5.09
C ARG A 15 -9.46 1.24 4.94
N SER A 16 -10.71 0.79 5.07
CA SER A 16 -11.88 1.69 5.13
C SER A 16 -11.78 2.76 6.22
N ASN A 17 -11.00 2.49 7.27
CA ASN A 17 -10.78 3.39 8.41
C ASN A 17 -9.34 3.92 8.53
N LEU A 18 -8.46 3.69 7.54
CA LEU A 18 -7.07 4.13 7.58
C LEU A 18 -6.63 4.67 6.22
N LEU A 19 -6.37 5.98 6.19
CA LEU A 19 -5.74 6.69 5.08
C LEU A 19 -4.37 7.16 5.53
N ILE A 20 -3.34 6.87 4.72
CA ILE A 20 -1.99 7.35 4.94
C ILE A 20 -1.72 8.39 3.85
N SER A 21 -1.40 9.62 4.22
CA SER A 21 -1.02 10.67 3.28
C SER A 21 0.49 10.93 3.30
N SER A 22 0.98 11.49 2.20
CA SER A 22 2.30 12.12 2.20
C SER A 22 2.27 13.41 3.03
N LYS A 23 3.43 13.83 3.55
CA LYS A 23 3.57 15.14 4.21
C LYS A 23 3.23 16.32 3.28
N SER A 24 3.28 16.09 1.97
CA SER A 24 3.06 17.08 0.92
C SER A 24 1.68 16.92 0.28
N ILE A 25 0.70 16.34 0.98
CA ILE A 25 -0.68 16.31 0.50
C ILE A 25 -1.16 17.73 0.25
N LYS A 26 -1.76 17.95 -0.92
CA LYS A 26 -2.28 19.26 -1.29
C LYS A 26 -3.58 19.54 -0.52
N PRO A 27 -3.83 20.79 -0.09
CA PRO A 27 -5.07 21.16 0.56
C PRO A 27 -6.31 20.78 -0.25
N GLU A 28 -6.30 20.95 -1.58
CA GLU A 28 -7.44 20.65 -2.45
C GLU A 28 -7.76 19.15 -2.47
N THR A 29 -6.72 18.31 -2.42
CA THR A 29 -6.88 16.85 -2.32
C THR A 29 -7.49 16.48 -0.97
N LEU A 30 -7.03 17.11 0.12
CA LEU A 30 -7.57 16.88 1.47
C LEU A 30 -9.04 17.31 1.56
N ASP A 31 -9.37 18.49 1.04
CA ASP A 31 -10.74 19.00 0.99
C ASP A 31 -11.67 18.06 0.21
N SER A 32 -11.19 17.51 -0.91
CA SER A 32 -11.94 16.50 -1.68
C SER A 32 -12.15 15.20 -0.88
N ILE A 33 -11.14 14.71 -0.18
CA ILE A 33 -11.25 13.52 0.68
C ILE A 33 -12.29 13.74 1.77
N LEU A 34 -12.18 14.85 2.51
CA LEU A 34 -13.07 15.18 3.62
C LEU A 34 -14.49 15.48 3.14
N GLY A 35 -14.63 16.24 2.06
CA GLY A 35 -15.92 16.56 1.46
C GLY A 35 -16.67 15.32 0.99
N ASN A 36 -15.97 14.35 0.40
CA ASN A 36 -16.55 13.06 0.01
C ASN A 36 -16.99 12.23 1.21
N TYR A 37 -16.21 12.23 2.29
CA TYR A 37 -16.56 11.54 3.53
C TYR A 37 -17.81 12.15 4.19
N LEU A 38 -17.87 13.47 4.34
CA LEU A 38 -19.00 14.18 4.95
C LEU A 38 -20.29 14.07 4.12
N LYS A 39 -20.17 13.99 2.78
CA LYS A 39 -21.33 13.75 1.90
C LYS A 39 -21.88 12.32 2.03
N LYS A 40 -21.00 11.32 2.24
CA LYS A 40 -21.41 9.92 2.46
C LYS A 40 -22.28 9.74 3.69
N GLU A 41 -22.14 10.57 4.73
CA GLU A 41 -23.04 10.54 5.89
C GLU A 41 -24.44 11.09 5.58
N LYS A 42 -24.57 11.94 4.55
CA LYS A 42 -25.83 12.61 4.18
C LYS A 42 -26.61 11.92 3.06
N SER A 43 -25.97 11.05 2.30
CA SER A 43 -26.61 10.31 1.23
C SER A 43 -26.15 8.85 1.22
N ASP A 44 -27.10 7.92 1.07
CA ASP A 44 -26.90 6.46 0.94
C ASP A 44 -26.14 6.06 -0.35
N VAL A 45 -25.33 6.98 -0.90
CA VAL A 45 -24.54 6.78 -2.11
C VAL A 45 -23.35 5.89 -1.75
N LYS A 46 -23.51 4.62 -2.09
CA LYS A 46 -22.43 3.64 -2.14
C LYS A 46 -21.28 4.18 -2.99
N GLN A 47 -20.09 4.12 -2.41
CA GLN A 47 -18.77 4.25 -3.02
C GLN A 47 -18.31 5.65 -3.41
N THR A 48 -17.61 6.29 -2.48
CA THR A 48 -16.45 7.11 -2.83
C THR A 48 -15.47 6.22 -3.63
N ASN A 49 -15.06 6.65 -4.83
CA ASN A 49 -14.13 5.96 -5.75
C ASN A 49 -12.68 5.80 -5.20
N MET A 50 -12.49 5.70 -3.89
CA MET A 50 -11.20 5.38 -3.29
C MET A 50 -11.05 3.87 -3.15
N SER A 51 -10.39 3.28 -4.14
CA SER A 51 -9.97 1.88 -4.03
C SER A 51 -9.03 1.71 -2.84
N THR A 52 -9.37 0.79 -1.95
CA THR A 52 -8.52 0.42 -0.82
C THR A 52 -7.38 -0.48 -1.30
N LEU A 53 -6.19 -0.29 -0.75
CA LEU A 53 -5.02 -1.12 -1.01
C LEU A 53 -5.35 -2.61 -0.77
N SER A 54 -5.18 -3.41 -1.81
CA SER A 54 -5.45 -4.85 -1.79
C SER A 54 -4.29 -5.63 -2.40
N LEU A 55 -3.72 -6.53 -1.62
CA LEU A 55 -2.66 -7.45 -2.05
C LEU A 55 -3.25 -8.84 -2.30
N SER A 56 -2.66 -9.62 -3.20
CA SER A 56 -2.94 -11.06 -3.28
C SER A 56 -2.30 -11.80 -2.10
N ARG A 57 -2.71 -13.06 -1.88
CA ARG A 57 -2.06 -13.93 -0.88
C ARG A 57 -0.56 -14.01 -1.07
N THR A 58 -0.11 -14.23 -2.31
CA THR A 58 1.32 -14.33 -2.65
C THR A 58 2.06 -13.01 -2.40
N GLU A 59 1.47 -11.88 -2.79
CA GLU A 59 2.06 -10.56 -2.52
C GLU A 59 2.14 -10.26 -1.03
N SER A 60 1.12 -10.61 -0.26
CA SER A 60 1.10 -10.42 1.20
C SER A 60 2.18 -11.26 1.89
N SER A 61 2.28 -12.55 1.56
CA SER A 61 3.32 -13.44 2.10
C SER A 61 4.72 -12.93 1.76
N MET A 62 4.95 -12.56 0.50
CA MET A 62 6.22 -12.00 0.06
C MET A 62 6.55 -10.69 0.76
N LEU A 63 5.56 -9.82 0.91
CA LEU A 63 5.75 -8.52 1.56
C LEU A 63 6.23 -8.70 3.00
N LYS A 64 5.63 -9.62 3.75
CA LYS A 64 6.05 -9.96 5.13
C LYS A 64 7.53 -10.35 5.19
N MET A 65 7.94 -11.29 4.33
CA MET A 65 9.32 -11.76 4.25
C MET A 65 10.29 -10.63 3.83
N TRP A 66 9.88 -9.80 2.87
CA TRP A 66 10.70 -8.70 2.40
C TRP A 66 10.88 -7.59 3.45
N MET A 67 9.83 -7.31 4.23
CA MET A 67 9.85 -6.34 5.33
C MET A 67 10.53 -6.88 6.58
N SER A 68 10.66 -8.21 6.73
CA SER A 68 11.49 -8.84 7.76
C SER A 68 12.98 -8.89 7.39
N GLY A 69 13.39 -8.23 6.30
CA GLY A 69 14.79 -8.11 5.90
C GLY A 69 15.30 -9.18 4.94
N GLN A 70 14.48 -10.15 4.54
CA GLN A 70 14.94 -11.23 3.67
C GLN A 70 15.31 -10.74 2.25
N GLY A 71 16.37 -11.33 1.72
CA GLY A 71 16.86 -11.11 0.36
C GLY A 71 16.03 -11.82 -0.71
N THR A 72 16.23 -11.46 -1.99
CA THR A 72 15.49 -12.07 -3.11
C THR A 72 15.68 -13.59 -3.18
N ILE A 73 16.91 -14.09 -2.97
CA ILE A 73 17.21 -15.52 -3.02
C ILE A 73 16.52 -16.28 -1.89
N GLN A 74 16.66 -15.81 -0.65
CA GLN A 74 15.98 -16.40 0.52
C GLN A 74 14.45 -16.49 0.33
N ILE A 75 13.84 -15.43 -0.18
CA ILE A 75 12.40 -15.41 -0.48
C ILE A 75 12.07 -16.41 -1.59
N SER A 76 12.91 -16.48 -2.63
CA SER A 76 12.78 -17.41 -3.75
C SER A 76 12.70 -18.85 -3.24
N ASP A 77 13.64 -19.22 -2.38
CA ASP A 77 13.79 -20.58 -1.84
C ASP A 77 12.63 -20.91 -0.90
N GLN A 78 12.29 -20.02 0.02
CA GLN A 78 11.20 -20.24 0.99
C GLN A 78 9.80 -20.29 0.35
N MET A 79 9.56 -19.52 -0.72
CA MET A 79 8.29 -19.55 -1.44
C MET A 79 8.25 -20.57 -2.59
N ASN A 80 9.37 -21.27 -2.87
CA ASN A 80 9.52 -22.17 -4.01
C ASN A 80 9.10 -21.54 -5.37
N ILE A 81 9.58 -20.32 -5.63
CA ILE A 81 9.37 -19.60 -6.90
C ILE A 81 10.70 -19.11 -7.47
N LYS A 82 10.73 -18.71 -8.74
CA LYS A 82 11.94 -18.16 -9.37
C LYS A 82 12.26 -16.76 -8.84
N ALA A 83 13.55 -16.41 -8.74
CA ALA A 83 13.99 -15.08 -8.29
C ALA A 83 13.42 -13.94 -9.16
N LYS A 84 13.23 -14.18 -10.47
CA LYS A 84 12.55 -13.24 -11.38
C LYS A 84 11.10 -12.96 -10.98
N THR A 85 10.40 -13.97 -10.47
CA THR A 85 9.02 -13.88 -10.00
C THR A 85 8.97 -13.07 -8.70
N VAL A 86 9.97 -13.24 -7.81
CA VAL A 86 10.15 -12.37 -6.63
C VAL A 86 10.28 -10.90 -7.02
N SER A 87 11.15 -10.59 -8.00
CA SER A 87 11.30 -9.22 -8.51
C SER A 87 10.02 -8.67 -9.13
N SER A 88 9.26 -9.49 -9.86
CA SER A 88 7.97 -9.11 -10.43
C SER A 88 6.95 -8.74 -9.35
N HIS A 89 6.80 -9.59 -8.33
CA HIS A 89 5.90 -9.33 -7.20
C HIS A 89 6.31 -8.08 -6.40
N LYS A 90 7.61 -7.83 -6.18
CA LYS A 90 8.10 -6.56 -5.61
C LYS A 90 7.67 -5.36 -6.44
N GLY A 91 7.73 -5.48 -7.78
CA GLY A 91 7.23 -4.46 -8.71
C GLY A 91 5.71 -4.21 -8.56
N ASN A 92 4.92 -5.28 -8.46
CA ASN A 92 3.47 -5.16 -8.28
C ASN A 92 3.10 -4.51 -6.94
N ILE A 93 3.76 -4.91 -5.85
CA ILE A 93 3.60 -4.31 -4.52
C ILE A 93 3.91 -2.81 -4.57
N LYS A 94 5.02 -2.41 -5.19
CA LYS A 94 5.40 -0.99 -5.37
C LYS A 94 4.32 -0.20 -6.12
N LYS A 95 3.77 -0.77 -7.20
CA LYS A 95 2.66 -0.15 -7.97
C LYS A 95 1.39 0.00 -7.12
N LYS A 96 1.03 -1.02 -6.34
CA LYS A 96 -0.17 -1.00 -5.49
C LYS A 96 -0.06 -0.02 -4.32
N ILE A 97 1.10 0.05 -3.69
CA ILE A 97 1.39 0.99 -2.58
C ILE A 97 1.73 2.39 -3.11
N LYS A 98 1.93 2.53 -4.43
CA LYS A 98 2.25 3.80 -5.11
C LYS A 98 3.57 4.42 -4.63
N THR A 99 4.60 3.60 -4.48
CA THR A 99 5.95 4.08 -4.17
C THR A 99 7.03 3.08 -4.55
N HIS A 100 8.20 3.59 -4.94
CA HIS A 100 9.39 2.78 -5.18
C HIS A 100 10.28 2.61 -3.94
N ASN A 101 10.02 3.40 -2.89
CA ASN A 101 10.84 3.47 -1.70
C ASN A 101 10.50 2.34 -0.72
N LYS A 102 11.45 1.44 -0.47
CA LYS A 102 11.28 0.30 0.45
C LYS A 102 10.95 0.75 1.88
N GLN A 103 11.51 1.88 2.34
CA GLN A 103 11.28 2.39 3.68
C GLN A 103 9.84 2.88 3.85
N VAL A 104 9.28 3.53 2.83
CA VAL A 104 7.88 3.95 2.85
C VAL A 104 6.96 2.72 2.90
N ILE A 105 7.24 1.69 2.10
CA ILE A 105 6.50 0.42 2.13
C ILE A 105 6.55 -0.20 3.53
N TYR A 106 7.73 -0.23 4.16
CA TYR A 106 7.90 -0.75 5.51
C TYR A 106 7.03 0.01 6.53
N HIS A 107 7.05 1.34 6.50
CA HIS A 107 6.23 2.15 7.41
C HIS A 107 4.73 2.00 7.16
N VAL A 108 4.29 1.89 5.90
CA VAL A 108 2.88 1.60 5.56
C VAL A 108 2.45 0.27 6.18
N VAL A 109 3.26 -0.79 6.04
CA VAL A 109 2.99 -2.11 6.63
C VAL A 109 2.92 -2.02 8.16
N ARG A 110 3.93 -1.43 8.79
CA ARG A 110 3.99 -1.30 10.26
C ARG A 110 2.82 -0.51 10.83
N LEU A 111 2.47 0.63 10.21
CA LEU A 111 1.33 1.41 10.65
C LEU A 111 0.03 0.61 10.51
N ALA A 112 -0.16 -0.07 9.37
CA ALA A 112 -1.34 -0.90 9.15
C ALA A 112 -1.47 -2.05 10.16
N GLU A 113 -0.37 -2.68 10.57
CA GLU A 113 -0.37 -3.73 11.59
C GLU A 113 -0.63 -3.19 13.00
N ASN A 114 -0.18 -1.97 13.30
CA ASN A 114 -0.29 -1.40 14.64
C ASN A 114 -1.65 -0.75 14.93
N VAL A 115 -2.30 -0.16 13.92
CA VAL A 115 -3.55 0.61 14.12
C VAL A 115 -4.79 -0.10 13.58
N THR A 116 -4.62 -1.22 12.87
CA THR A 116 -5.71 -1.99 12.27
C THR A 116 -5.28 -3.45 12.03
N SER A 117 -6.06 -4.23 11.28
CA SER A 117 -5.81 -5.63 10.97
C SER A 117 -4.81 -5.87 9.82
N GLY A 118 -3.85 -4.94 9.61
CA GLY A 118 -2.88 -4.99 8.52
C GLY A 118 -3.44 -4.53 7.17
N ILE A 119 -2.76 -4.92 6.07
CA ILE A 119 -3.16 -4.63 4.68
C ILE A 119 -4.15 -5.68 4.17
N PHE A 120 -5.02 -5.32 3.21
CA PHE A 120 -6.15 -6.19 2.81
C PHE A 120 -5.58 -7.27 1.92
N VAL A 121 -5.93 -8.52 2.20
CA VAL A 121 -5.53 -9.65 1.38
C VAL A 121 -6.76 -10.15 0.63
N ASN A 122 -6.75 -10.00 -0.69
CA ASN A 122 -7.77 -10.58 -1.53
C ASN A 122 -7.61 -12.11 -1.54
N MET A 123 -8.66 -12.79 -1.08
CA MET A 123 -8.71 -14.25 -0.96
C MET A 123 -9.22 -14.95 -2.23
N ARG A 124 -9.75 -14.17 -3.19
CA ARG A 124 -10.16 -14.68 -4.50
C ARG A 124 -8.98 -15.21 -5.31
#